data_AF-A0A1A8UM03-F1
#
_entry.id   AF-A0A1A8UM03-F1
#
_cell.length_a   1.000
_cell.length_b   1.000
_cell.length_c   1.000
_cell.angle_alpha   90.00
_cell.angle_beta   90.00
_cell.angle_gamma   90.00
#
_symmetry.space_group_name_H-M   'P 1'
#
loop_
_entity.id
_entity.type
_entity.pdbx_description
1 polymer ?
#
loop_
_entity_poly.entity_id
_entity_poly.type
_entity_poly.pdbx_seq_one_letter_code
_entity_poly.pdbx_strand_id
1 'polypeptide(L)'
;MGYMPTEMELIELGQNINMNLGGRVDFEDFVELMAPKLLAETAGMIGVKELKDAFKEFDMDGDGEITTEELRQAMNKLMGEHMSRREIDAIVKEADDNGDGTVDFEEFVRMMSR
;
A
#
# COMPACT_ATOMS: atom_id res chain seq x y z
N MET A 1 -2.92 -8.00 13.95
CA MET A 1 -1.98 -8.48 12.90
C MET A 1 -2.49 -9.84 12.46
N GLY A 2 -3.07 -9.96 11.27
CA GLY A 2 -3.85 -11.11 10.83
C GLY A 2 -3.23 -11.80 9.62
N TYR A 3 -2.09 -12.45 9.83
CA TYR A 3 -1.49 -13.34 8.83
C TYR A 3 -2.06 -14.75 9.03
N MET A 4 -2.68 -15.31 7.99
CA MET A 4 -3.19 -16.69 7.99
C MET A 4 -2.45 -17.45 6.88
N PRO A 5 -1.37 -18.16 7.21
CA PRO A 5 -0.59 -18.90 6.21
C PRO A 5 -1.40 -20.01 5.57
N THR A 6 -1.07 -20.32 4.33
CA THR A 6 -1.63 -21.47 3.61
C THR A 6 -1.01 -22.79 4.09
N GLU A 7 -1.70 -23.90 3.82
CA GLU A 7 -1.21 -25.25 4.18
C GLU A 7 0.16 -25.55 3.56
N MET A 8 0.39 -25.10 2.32
CA MET A 8 1.67 -25.27 1.62
C MET A 8 2.81 -24.52 2.31
N GLU A 9 2.54 -23.31 2.79
CA GLU A 9 3.54 -22.51 3.51
C GLU A 9 3.86 -23.10 4.89
N LEU A 10 2.86 -23.61 5.61
CA LEU A 10 3.10 -24.33 6.87
C LEU A 10 3.97 -25.57 6.66
N ILE A 11 3.78 -26.29 5.55
CA ILE A 11 4.60 -27.45 5.19
C ILE A 11 6.04 -27.04 4.86
N GLU A 12 6.23 -25.98 4.06
CA GLU A 12 7.56 -25.46 3.73
C GLU A 12 8.31 -24.97 4.97
N LEU A 13 7.64 -24.21 5.84
CA LEU A 13 8.21 -23.71 7.08
C LEU A 13 8.62 -24.89 7.98
N GLY A 14 7.74 -25.90 8.12
CA GLY A 14 8.03 -27.11 8.89
C GLY A 14 9.22 -27.92 8.34
N GLN A 15 9.36 -28.02 7.02
CA GLN A 15 10.51 -28.69 6.40
C GLN A 15 11.81 -27.90 6.58
N ASN A 16 11.75 -26.58 6.44
CA ASN A 16 12.93 -25.71 6.58
C ASN A 16 13.44 -25.70 8.02
N ILE A 17 12.52 -25.65 9.00
CA ILE A 17 12.81 -25.74 10.44
C ILE A 17 13.43 -27.08 10.81
N ASN A 18 12.88 -28.18 10.29
CA ASN A 18 13.32 -29.52 10.64
C ASN A 18 14.71 -29.85 10.04
N MET A 19 15.01 -29.35 8.83
CA MET A 19 16.29 -29.62 8.17
C MET A 19 17.42 -28.67 8.58
N ASN A 20 17.14 -27.38 8.88
CA ASN A 20 18.19 -26.40 9.19
C ASN A 20 18.39 -26.12 10.69
N LEU A 21 17.36 -26.28 11.53
CA LEU A 21 17.39 -25.88 12.95
C LEU A 21 17.20 -27.04 13.93
N GLY A 22 17.18 -28.30 13.45
CA GLY A 22 17.08 -29.48 14.30
C GLY A 22 15.77 -29.59 15.09
N GLY A 23 14.69 -28.97 14.59
CA GLY A 23 13.35 -29.05 15.17
C GLY A 23 13.13 -28.19 16.43
N ARG A 24 14.05 -27.29 16.78
CA ARG A 24 13.84 -26.26 17.80
C ARG A 24 13.96 -24.89 17.15
N VAL A 25 12.94 -24.07 17.32
CA VAL A 25 12.84 -22.71 16.79
C VAL A 25 12.62 -21.81 17.97
N ASP A 26 13.53 -20.89 18.21
CA ASP A 26 13.30 -19.82 19.16
C ASP A 26 12.57 -18.64 18.48
N PHE A 27 12.26 -17.60 19.27
CA PHE A 27 11.46 -16.49 18.76
C PHE A 27 12.22 -15.68 17.69
N GLU A 28 13.55 -15.55 17.83
CA GLU A 28 14.40 -14.90 16.83
C GLU A 28 14.39 -15.68 15.51
N ASP A 29 14.56 -17.00 15.55
CA ASP A 29 14.50 -17.88 14.36
C ASP A 29 13.13 -17.81 13.67
N PHE A 30 12.05 -17.73 14.45
CA PHE A 30 10.70 -17.58 13.94
C PHE A 30 10.52 -16.24 13.22
N VAL A 31 11.06 -15.15 13.78
CA VAL A 31 11.02 -13.84 13.14
C VAL A 31 11.85 -13.83 11.87
N GLU A 32 13.03 -14.45 11.82
CA GLU A 32 13.83 -14.52 10.57
C GLU A 32 13.16 -15.34 9.47
N LEU A 33 12.45 -16.42 9.84
CA LEU A 33 11.77 -17.29 8.89
C LEU A 33 10.48 -16.64 8.35
N MET A 34 9.78 -15.89 9.20
CA MET A 34 8.51 -15.25 8.86
C MET A 34 8.71 -13.83 8.32
N ALA A 35 9.74 -13.09 8.70
CA ALA A 35 9.95 -11.70 8.27
C ALA A 35 10.01 -11.53 6.75
N PRO A 36 10.73 -12.36 5.95
CA PRO A 36 10.74 -12.19 4.51
C PRO A 36 9.41 -12.62 3.85
N LYS A 37 8.68 -13.60 4.41
CA LYS A 37 7.36 -13.99 3.90
C LYS A 37 6.27 -12.98 4.27
N LEU A 38 6.30 -12.49 5.51
CA LEU A 38 5.53 -11.35 5.96
C LEU A 38 5.86 -10.17 5.06
N LEU A 39 7.10 -9.73 4.92
CA LEU A 39 7.48 -8.60 4.03
C LEU A 39 7.12 -8.84 2.56
N ALA A 40 7.21 -10.06 2.03
CA ALA A 40 6.89 -10.35 0.64
C ALA A 40 5.37 -10.38 0.36
N GLU A 41 4.56 -10.99 1.23
CA GLU A 41 3.10 -10.97 1.09
C GLU A 41 2.48 -9.65 1.57
N THR A 42 3.10 -9.00 2.56
CA THR A 42 2.67 -7.69 3.05
C THR A 42 3.09 -6.56 2.12
N ALA A 43 4.23 -6.60 1.43
CA ALA A 43 4.52 -5.58 0.42
C ALA A 43 3.44 -5.55 -0.68
N GLY A 44 2.82 -6.70 -0.99
CA GLY A 44 1.68 -6.78 -1.91
C GLY A 44 0.31 -6.44 -1.27
N MET A 45 0.01 -6.95 -0.06
CA MET A 45 -1.31 -6.77 0.58
C MET A 45 -1.42 -5.55 1.50
N ILE A 46 -0.34 -5.15 2.18
CA ILE A 46 -0.27 -3.91 2.96
C ILE A 46 -0.22 -2.71 2.01
N GLY A 47 0.56 -2.79 0.92
CA GLY A 47 0.62 -1.72 -0.07
C GLY A 47 -0.77 -1.35 -0.62
N VAL A 48 -1.54 -2.32 -1.11
CA VAL A 48 -2.89 -2.05 -1.65
C VAL A 48 -3.85 -1.55 -0.57
N LYS A 49 -3.77 -2.08 0.65
CA LYS A 49 -4.65 -1.65 1.74
C LYS A 49 -4.33 -0.24 2.22
N GLU A 50 -3.05 0.09 2.40
CA GLU A 50 -2.60 1.43 2.76
C GLU A 50 -2.85 2.43 1.63
N LEU A 51 -2.65 2.04 0.37
CA LEU A 51 -3.02 2.85 -0.79
C LEU A 51 -4.53 3.11 -0.83
N LYS A 52 -5.35 2.12 -0.46
CA LYS A 52 -6.81 2.27 -0.40
C LYS A 52 -7.27 3.11 0.78
N ASP A 53 -6.64 2.99 1.93
CA ASP A 53 -6.91 3.85 3.09
C ASP A 53 -6.44 5.29 2.82
N ALA A 54 -5.29 5.47 2.15
CA ALA A 54 -4.82 6.77 1.68
C ALA A 54 -5.78 7.36 0.64
N PHE A 55 -6.16 6.58 -0.37
CA PHE A 55 -7.12 7.01 -1.41
C PHE A 55 -8.42 7.53 -0.79
N LYS A 56 -8.97 6.84 0.20
CA LYS A 56 -10.15 7.30 0.96
C LYS A 56 -9.94 8.56 1.80
N GLU A 57 -8.70 8.91 2.10
CA GLU A 57 -8.39 10.16 2.78
C GLU A 57 -8.30 11.34 1.79
N PHE A 58 -8.00 11.04 0.52
CA PHE A 58 -8.07 11.99 -0.60
C PHE A 58 -9.48 12.15 -1.14
N ASP A 59 -10.18 11.05 -1.45
CA ASP A 59 -11.57 10.96 -1.90
C ASP A 59 -12.52 11.25 -0.71
N MET A 60 -13.01 12.49 -0.63
CA MET A 60 -13.74 12.98 0.54
C MET A 60 -15.23 12.67 0.47
N ASP A 61 -15.78 12.62 -0.74
CA ASP A 61 -17.18 12.30 -0.96
C ASP A 61 -17.44 10.80 -1.16
N GLY A 62 -16.39 10.02 -1.42
CA GLY A 62 -16.42 8.56 -1.53
C GLY A 62 -16.95 8.08 -2.88
N ASP A 63 -16.91 8.90 -3.93
CA ASP A 63 -17.40 8.55 -5.26
C ASP A 63 -16.46 7.61 -6.04
N GLY A 64 -15.23 7.45 -5.56
CA GLY A 64 -14.20 6.59 -6.14
C GLY A 64 -13.26 7.29 -7.12
N GLU A 65 -13.35 8.62 -7.24
CA GLU A 65 -12.49 9.47 -8.06
C GLU A 65 -11.96 10.64 -7.22
N ILE A 66 -10.68 10.98 -7.34
CA ILE A 66 -10.12 12.13 -6.62
C ILE A 66 -10.17 13.35 -7.54
N THR A 67 -11.01 14.31 -7.20
CA THR A 67 -11.06 15.58 -7.94
C THR A 67 -9.89 16.50 -7.56
N THR A 68 -9.57 17.47 -8.41
CA THR A 68 -8.54 18.49 -8.11
C THR A 68 -8.81 19.26 -6.81
N GLU A 69 -10.08 19.47 -6.49
CA GLU A 69 -10.51 20.18 -5.28
C GLU A 69 -10.25 19.34 -4.03
N GLU A 70 -10.51 18.04 -4.11
CA GLU A 70 -10.28 17.08 -3.02
C GLU A 70 -8.80 16.81 -2.79
N LEU A 71 -8.04 16.60 -3.87
CA LEU A 71 -6.58 16.48 -3.79
C LEU A 71 -5.99 17.71 -3.11
N ARG A 72 -6.50 18.91 -3.43
CA ARG A 72 -6.09 20.15 -2.76
C ARG A 72 -6.38 20.12 -1.28
N GLN A 73 -7.59 19.77 -0.87
CA GLN A 73 -7.96 19.76 0.54
C GLN A 73 -7.15 18.74 1.32
N ALA A 74 -6.95 17.55 0.76
CA ALA A 74 -6.16 16.49 1.37
C ALA A 74 -4.67 16.87 1.46
N MET A 75 -4.07 17.43 0.41
CA MET A 75 -2.68 17.90 0.44
C MET A 75 -2.45 19.02 1.46
N ASN A 76 -3.40 19.98 1.57
CA ASN A 76 -3.35 21.00 2.62
C ASN A 76 -3.40 20.38 4.03
N LYS A 77 -4.18 19.31 4.20
CA LYS A 77 -4.35 18.63 5.50
C LYS A 77 -3.15 17.76 5.87
N LEU A 78 -2.53 17.10 4.90
CA LEU A 78 -1.39 16.19 5.09
C LEU A 78 -0.07 16.93 5.22
N MET A 79 0.21 17.88 4.32
CA MET A 79 1.50 18.58 4.28
C MET A 79 1.51 19.88 5.08
N GLY A 80 0.33 20.40 5.48
CA GLY A 80 0.21 21.65 6.24
C GLY A 80 0.60 22.91 5.46
N GLU A 81 1.05 22.77 4.21
CA GLU A 81 1.41 23.87 3.32
C GLU A 81 0.35 24.06 2.23
N HIS A 82 0.08 25.33 1.93
CA HIS A 82 -0.82 25.73 0.86
C HIS A 82 -0.16 25.55 -0.50
N MET A 83 -0.31 24.36 -1.08
CA MET A 83 0.05 24.15 -2.49
C MET A 83 -0.80 25.07 -3.38
N SER A 84 -0.16 25.70 -4.36
CA SER A 84 -0.83 26.59 -5.28
C SER A 84 -1.70 25.79 -6.26
N ARG A 85 -2.78 26.40 -6.73
CA ARG A 85 -3.71 25.74 -7.68
C ARG A 85 -2.99 25.19 -8.92
N ARG A 86 -1.89 25.83 -9.35
CA ARG A 86 -1.07 25.40 -10.49
C ARG A 86 -0.26 24.15 -10.21
N GLU A 87 0.25 23.98 -9.00
CA GLU A 87 1.00 22.78 -8.62
C GLU A 87 0.09 21.57 -8.54
N ILE A 88 -1.12 21.76 -8.01
CA ILE A 88 -2.12 20.70 -7.91
C ILE A 88 -2.63 20.30 -9.29
N ASP A 89 -2.90 21.28 -10.15
CA ASP A 89 -3.29 21.04 -11.55
C ASP A 89 -2.21 20.26 -12.31
N ALA A 90 -0.93 20.56 -12.04
CA ALA A 90 0.19 19.81 -12.62
C ALA A 90 0.25 18.36 -12.10
N ILE A 91 0.01 18.14 -10.80
CA ILE A 91 -0.01 16.79 -10.20
C ILE A 91 -1.17 15.98 -10.76
N VAL A 92 -2.38 16.53 -10.78
CA VAL A 92 -3.56 15.84 -11.35
C VAL A 92 -3.27 15.48 -12.79
N LYS A 93 -2.78 16.43 -13.60
CA LYS A 93 -2.48 16.18 -15.01
C LYS A 93 -1.37 15.15 -15.25
N GLU A 94 -0.48 14.95 -14.28
CA GLU A 94 0.56 13.92 -14.35
C GLU A 94 0.05 12.53 -13.92
N ALA A 95 -0.96 12.49 -13.06
CA ALA A 95 -1.61 11.27 -12.60
C ALA A 95 -2.76 10.80 -13.52
N ASP A 96 -3.49 11.74 -14.12
CA ASP A 96 -4.61 11.57 -15.04
C ASP A 96 -4.11 11.05 -16.41
N ASP A 97 -4.02 9.72 -16.53
CA ASP A 97 -3.63 9.02 -17.75
C ASP A 97 -4.79 9.00 -18.75
N ASN A 98 -6.03 8.97 -18.25
CA ASN A 98 -7.23 8.76 -19.05
C ASN A 98 -7.80 10.08 -19.65
N GLY A 99 -7.44 11.23 -19.08
CA GLY A 99 -7.79 12.59 -19.49
C GLY A 99 -9.18 13.08 -19.05
N ASP A 100 -9.79 12.49 -18.02
CA ASP A 100 -11.11 12.87 -17.50
C ASP A 100 -11.07 14.03 -16.49
N GLY A 101 -9.87 14.40 -16.03
CA GLY A 101 -9.63 15.49 -15.09
C GLY A 101 -9.83 15.11 -13.61
N THR A 102 -10.04 13.82 -13.31
CA THR A 102 -10.00 13.25 -11.96
C THR A 102 -8.85 12.23 -11.88
N VAL A 103 -8.66 11.61 -10.71
CA VAL A 103 -7.66 10.55 -10.52
C VAL A 103 -8.36 9.35 -9.94
N ASP A 104 -8.45 8.27 -10.72
CA ASP A 104 -9.05 7.02 -10.26
C ASP A 104 -8.08 6.19 -9.38
N PHE A 105 -8.57 5.13 -8.77
CA PHE A 105 -7.75 4.29 -7.89
C PHE A 105 -6.55 3.63 -8.60
N GLU A 106 -6.70 3.21 -9.87
CA GLU A 106 -5.59 2.63 -10.63
C GLU A 106 -4.53 3.68 -10.95
N GLU A 107 -4.94 4.88 -11.34
CA GLU A 107 -4.07 6.04 -11.59
C GLU A 107 -3.31 6.47 -10.34
N PHE A 108 -4.00 6.55 -9.20
CA PHE A 108 -3.38 6.84 -7.91
C PHE A 108 -2.32 5.80 -7.51
N VAL A 109 -2.60 4.51 -7.72
CA VAL A 109 -1.66 3.42 -7.47
C VAL A 109 -0.44 3.54 -8.38
N ARG A 110 -0.63 3.86 -9.67
CA ARG A 110 0.48 4.07 -10.61
C ARG A 110 1.35 5.26 -10.22
N MET A 111 0.74 6.36 -9.77
CA MET A 111 1.45 7.54 -9.26
C MET A 111 2.35 7.17 -8.07
N MET A 112 1.85 6.36 -7.14
CA MET A 112 2.59 5.94 -5.93
C MET A 112 3.60 4.80 -6.17
N SER A 113 3.43 4.02 -7.23
CA SER A 113 4.30 2.89 -7.58
C SER A 113 5.51 3.30 -8.45
N ARG A 114 5.68 4.59 -8.75
CA ARG A 114 6.67 5.10 -9.69
C ARG A 114 8.00 5.48 -9.03
#